data_AF-A0A3B9CT31-F1
#
_entry.id   AF-A0A3B9CT31-F1
#
_cell.length_a   1.000
_cell.length_b   1.000
_cell.length_c   1.000
_cell.angle_alpha   90.00
_cell.angle_beta   90.00
_cell.angle_gamma   90.00
#
_symmetry.space_group_name_H-M   'P 1'
#
loop_
_entity.id
_entity.type
_entity.pdbx_description
1 polymer ?
#
loop_
_entity_poly.entity_id
_entity_poly.type
_entity_poly.pdbx_seq_one_letter_code
_entity_poly.pdbx_strand_id
1 'polypeptide(L)'
;DIDGQSMANYIPATYPQEGDTVGSGDHNAAVGYLILQDTRDFYAVHRNQANVLMADGSVKVLRDLNGDNYFNPGLPTAAGVATAASDGYTDATCEINNFEFWFGMNISSSNITKGNFE
;
A
#
# COMPACT_ATOMS: atom_id res chain seq x y z
N ASP A 1 -13.83 13.21 -19.23
CA ASP A 1 -13.03 14.43 -19.15
C ASP A 1 -13.38 15.09 -17.83
N ILE A 2 -12.41 15.25 -16.93
CA ILE A 2 -12.58 16.13 -15.78
C ILE A 2 -12.12 17.50 -16.30
N ASP A 3 -13.08 18.20 -16.90
CA ASP A 3 -13.04 19.62 -17.25
C ASP A 3 -11.80 20.13 -18.01
N GLY A 4 -11.30 19.38 -19.01
CA GLY A 4 -10.24 19.81 -19.91
C GLY A 4 -8.81 19.62 -19.39
N GLN A 5 -8.63 18.90 -18.28
CA GLN A 5 -7.32 18.58 -17.71
C GLN A 5 -6.87 17.16 -18.12
N SER A 6 -5.55 16.98 -18.33
CA SER A 6 -5.00 15.66 -18.65
C SER A 6 -5.20 14.69 -17.48
N MET A 7 -5.77 13.52 -17.74
CA MET A 7 -5.96 12.46 -16.73
C MET A 7 -4.65 12.00 -16.07
N ALA A 8 -3.51 12.23 -16.74
CA ALA A 8 -2.17 11.98 -16.20
C ALA A 8 -1.80 12.87 -14.99
N ASN A 9 -2.55 13.95 -14.74
CA ASN A 9 -2.34 14.81 -13.58
C ASN A 9 -2.83 14.17 -12.28
N TYR A 10 -3.78 13.24 -12.37
CA TYR A 10 -4.51 12.69 -11.22
C TYR A 10 -4.43 11.17 -11.11
N ILE A 11 -4.15 10.46 -12.21
CA ILE A 11 -3.99 9.00 -12.20
C ILE A 11 -2.50 8.68 -12.09
N PRO A 12 -2.08 7.83 -11.12
CA PRO A 12 -0.72 7.30 -11.04
C PRO A 12 -0.27 6.72 -12.39
N ALA A 13 0.97 6.97 -12.77
CA ALA A 13 1.50 6.47 -14.05
C ALA A 13 1.55 4.92 -14.08
N THR A 14 1.89 4.33 -12.94
CA THR A 14 1.95 2.90 -12.67
C THR A 14 1.72 2.66 -11.17
N TYR A 15 1.72 1.41 -10.73
CA TYR A 15 1.65 1.03 -9.32
C TYR A 15 2.86 0.16 -8.96
N PRO A 16 3.36 0.22 -7.72
CA PRO A 16 4.38 -0.71 -7.21
C PRO A 16 3.97 -2.17 -7.45
N GLN A 17 4.92 -3.00 -7.90
CA GLN A 17 4.74 -4.43 -8.04
C GLN A 17 5.51 -5.16 -6.94
N GLU A 18 5.05 -6.37 -6.58
CA GLU A 18 5.74 -7.20 -5.60
C GLU A 18 7.20 -7.46 -6.03
N GLY A 19 8.15 -7.14 -5.15
CA GLY A 19 9.59 -7.20 -5.38
C GLY A 19 10.23 -5.89 -5.84
N ASP A 20 9.46 -4.86 -6.21
CA ASP A 20 10.02 -3.55 -6.55
C ASP A 20 10.55 -2.83 -5.32
N THR A 21 11.69 -2.13 -5.44
CA THR A 21 12.13 -1.17 -4.42
C THR A 21 11.68 0.23 -4.84
N VAL A 22 10.79 0.84 -4.06
CA VAL A 22 10.13 2.10 -4.43
C VAL A 22 10.88 3.32 -3.90
N GLY A 23 11.25 4.24 -4.79
CA GLY A 23 11.85 5.52 -4.46
C GLY A 23 10.82 6.61 -4.15
N SER A 24 11.27 7.68 -3.49
CA SER A 24 10.43 8.87 -3.31
C SER A 24 10.14 9.53 -4.66
N GLY A 25 8.87 9.70 -4.99
CA GLY A 25 8.45 10.28 -6.27
C GLY A 25 8.00 9.25 -7.30
N ASP A 26 8.36 7.98 -7.10
CA ASP A 26 7.97 6.90 -8.00
C ASP A 26 6.45 6.74 -8.02
N HIS A 27 5.92 6.36 -9.18
CA HIS A 27 4.50 6.07 -9.41
C HIS A 27 3.52 7.25 -9.14
N ASN A 28 4.01 8.43 -8.76
CA ASN A 28 3.16 9.61 -8.55
C ASN A 28 2.46 10.05 -9.85
N ALA A 29 1.32 10.70 -9.69
CA ALA A 29 0.68 11.44 -10.77
C ALA A 29 1.42 12.76 -11.02
N ALA A 30 1.26 13.37 -12.19
CA ALA A 30 2.04 14.57 -12.55
C ALA A 30 1.82 15.77 -11.61
N VAL A 31 0.70 15.82 -10.88
CA VAL A 31 0.37 16.89 -9.92
C VAL A 31 -0.19 16.30 -8.61
N GLY A 32 0.07 15.03 -8.31
CA GLY A 32 -0.55 14.32 -7.18
C GLY A 32 0.32 13.21 -6.58
N TYR A 33 -0.07 12.75 -5.38
CA TYR A 33 0.62 11.67 -4.68
C TYR A 33 0.00 10.31 -5.02
N LEU A 34 0.84 9.28 -5.06
CA LEU A 34 0.39 7.90 -4.96
C LEU A 34 -0.14 7.66 -3.54
N ILE A 35 -1.37 7.16 -3.44
CA ILE A 35 -2.00 6.80 -2.18
C ILE A 35 -2.04 5.28 -2.07
N LEU A 36 -1.50 4.77 -0.97
CA LEU A 36 -1.39 3.35 -0.64
C LEU A 36 -2.12 3.07 0.66
N GLN A 37 -2.56 1.83 0.86
CA GLN A 37 -3.07 1.42 2.17
C GLN A 37 -1.90 1.40 3.16
N ASP A 38 -2.09 1.99 4.33
CA ASP A 38 -1.13 1.85 5.41
C ASP A 38 -1.30 0.48 6.06
N THR A 39 -0.32 -0.40 5.89
CA THR A 39 -0.30 -1.76 6.47
C THR A 39 0.75 -1.88 7.57
N ARG A 40 1.19 -0.75 8.14
CA ARG A 40 2.04 -0.79 9.34
C ARG A 40 1.30 -1.57 10.42
N ASP A 41 2.06 -2.36 11.17
CA ASP A 41 1.58 -3.36 12.14
C ASP A 41 0.98 -4.65 11.55
N PHE A 42 1.00 -4.85 10.23
CA PHE A 42 0.73 -6.18 9.67
C PHE A 42 2.02 -6.99 9.79
N TYR A 43 1.97 -8.04 10.60
CA TYR A 43 3.17 -8.78 10.99
C TYR A 43 3.22 -10.18 10.38
N ALA A 44 4.40 -10.60 9.92
CA ALA A 44 4.70 -11.90 9.37
C ALA A 44 4.84 -12.97 10.47
N VAL A 45 3.75 -13.25 11.16
CA VAL A 45 3.70 -14.06 12.40
C VAL A 45 4.20 -15.50 12.25
N HIS A 46 4.26 -16.06 11.03
CA HIS A 46 4.66 -17.45 10.84
C HIS A 46 5.62 -17.62 9.65
N ARG A 47 6.92 -17.73 9.95
CA ARG A 47 8.01 -17.99 8.98
C ARG A 47 8.07 -16.95 7.85
N ASN A 48 8.16 -15.67 8.21
CA ASN A 48 8.20 -14.54 7.26
C ASN A 48 6.97 -14.49 6.35
N GLN A 49 5.84 -15.02 6.83
CA GLN A 49 4.58 -15.07 6.09
C GLN A 49 3.40 -14.86 7.03
N ALA A 50 2.27 -14.44 6.46
CA ALA A 50 0.98 -14.41 7.12
C ALA A 50 -0.11 -14.86 6.14
N ASN A 51 -1.09 -15.59 6.67
CA ASN A 51 -2.30 -15.93 5.94
C ASN A 51 -3.35 -14.86 6.21
N VAL A 52 -3.79 -14.16 5.17
CA VAL A 52 -4.75 -13.06 5.26
C VAL A 52 -6.07 -13.51 4.66
N LEU A 53 -7.14 -13.39 5.45
CA LEU A 53 -8.51 -13.59 5.00
C LEU A 53 -8.98 -12.35 4.22
N MET A 54 -9.34 -12.56 2.97
CA MET A 54 -9.80 -11.51 2.07
C MET A 54 -11.33 -11.33 2.18
N ALA A 55 -11.84 -10.19 1.70
CA ALA A 55 -13.26 -9.85 1.79
C ALA A 55 -14.18 -10.82 1.00
N ASP A 56 -13.65 -11.50 0.00
CA ASP A 56 -14.38 -12.52 -0.78
C ASP A 56 -14.38 -13.91 -0.12
N GLY A 57 -13.78 -14.04 1.07
CA GLY A 57 -13.66 -15.29 1.82
C GLY A 57 -12.47 -16.17 1.38
N SER A 58 -11.70 -15.75 0.39
CA SER A 58 -10.44 -16.43 0.03
C SER A 58 -9.34 -16.13 1.06
N VAL A 59 -8.32 -16.99 1.12
CA VAL A 59 -7.13 -16.76 1.95
C VAL A 59 -5.94 -16.61 1.03
N LYS A 60 -5.19 -15.52 1.23
CA LYS A 60 -3.93 -15.25 0.53
C LYS A 60 -2.75 -15.33 1.49
N VAL A 61 -1.60 -15.72 0.96
CA VAL A 61 -0.34 -15.76 1.73
C VAL A 61 0.45 -14.52 1.36
N LEU A 62 0.67 -13.63 2.32
CA LEU A 62 1.64 -12.55 2.19
C LEU A 62 3.01 -13.04 2.60
N ARG A 63 4.05 -12.57 1.90
CA ARG A 63 5.45 -12.96 2.12
C ARG A 63 6.26 -11.72 2.40
N ASP A 64 6.99 -11.75 3.51
CA ASP A 64 8.03 -10.79 3.82
C ASP A 64 9.27 -11.18 2.98
N LEU A 65 9.69 -10.26 2.13
CA LEU A 65 10.77 -10.44 1.16
C LEU A 65 12.09 -9.85 1.66
N ASN A 66 12.04 -8.89 2.58
CA ASN A 66 13.23 -8.18 3.08
C ASN A 66 13.70 -8.68 4.47
N GLY A 67 12.90 -9.49 5.15
CA GLY A 67 13.19 -10.12 6.43
C GLY A 67 12.87 -9.26 7.66
N ASP A 68 12.13 -8.16 7.51
CA ASP A 68 11.83 -7.23 8.61
C ASP A 68 10.56 -7.58 9.41
N ASN A 69 9.85 -8.62 8.97
CA ASN A 69 8.60 -9.15 9.50
C ASN A 69 7.37 -8.26 9.30
N TYR A 70 7.45 -7.20 8.53
CA TYR A 70 6.30 -6.39 8.14
C TYR A 70 5.97 -6.65 6.68
N PHE A 71 4.89 -6.04 6.21
CA PHE A 71 4.47 -6.14 4.82
C PHE A 71 4.30 -4.75 4.24
N ASN A 72 5.30 -4.25 3.53
CA ASN A 72 5.29 -2.92 2.95
C ASN A 72 4.60 -2.92 1.56
N PRO A 73 3.59 -2.07 1.30
CA PRO A 73 2.95 -1.97 -0.01
C PRO A 73 3.73 -1.08 -1.00
N GLY A 74 5.01 -0.81 -0.72
CA GLY A 74 5.85 0.08 -1.52
C GLY A 74 5.83 1.54 -1.04
N LEU A 75 5.56 1.79 0.25
CA LEU A 75 5.79 3.09 0.86
C LEU A 75 7.31 3.37 0.92
N PRO A 76 7.77 4.54 0.44
CA PRO A 76 9.18 4.87 0.45
C PRO A 76 9.66 5.07 1.89
N THR A 77 10.60 4.25 2.32
CA THR A 77 11.33 4.41 3.57
C THR A 77 12.82 4.62 3.29
N ALA A 78 13.48 5.38 4.16
CA ALA A 78 14.92 5.60 4.04
C ALA A 78 15.65 4.33 4.51
N ALA A 79 16.03 3.49 3.56
CA ALA A 79 16.78 2.25 3.82
C ALA A 79 17.99 2.53 4.72
N GLY A 80 18.14 1.73 5.78
CA GLY A 80 19.23 1.85 6.75
C GLY A 80 19.08 2.98 7.78
N VAL A 81 18.02 3.78 7.70
CA VAL A 81 17.63 4.78 8.72
C VAL A 81 16.32 4.37 9.39
N ALA A 82 15.37 3.86 8.60
CA ALA A 82 14.09 3.40 9.11
C ALA A 82 14.26 2.15 9.98
N THR A 83 13.52 2.10 11.09
CA THR A 83 13.46 0.89 11.92
C THR A 83 12.03 0.41 12.02
N ALA A 84 11.84 -0.90 12.09
CA ALA A 84 10.55 -1.52 12.36
C ALA A 84 9.82 -0.88 13.57
N ALA A 85 10.57 -0.54 14.63
CA ALA A 85 10.00 0.01 15.87
C ALA A 85 9.52 1.47 15.74
N SER A 86 10.11 2.27 14.84
CA SER A 86 9.78 3.68 14.66
C SER A 86 8.88 3.93 13.45
N ASP A 87 9.15 3.24 12.35
CA ASP A 87 8.60 3.56 11.02
C ASP A 87 7.66 2.46 10.50
N GLY A 88 7.69 1.28 11.12
CA GLY A 88 6.89 0.10 10.74
C GLY A 88 7.50 -0.73 9.62
N TYR A 89 8.34 -0.17 8.75
CA TYR A 89 9.07 -0.90 7.71
C TYR A 89 10.56 -0.49 7.74
N THR A 90 11.44 -1.38 7.33
CA THR A 90 12.90 -1.13 7.33
C THR A 90 13.44 -0.69 5.97
N ASP A 91 12.75 -1.06 4.89
CA ASP A 91 13.06 -0.62 3.53
C ASP A 91 11.79 -0.43 2.69
N ALA A 92 12.00 0.00 1.44
CA ALA A 92 10.94 0.38 0.50
C ALA A 92 10.55 -0.76 -0.47
N THR A 93 10.86 -2.01 -0.13
CA THR A 93 10.48 -3.17 -0.92
C THR A 93 8.97 -3.34 -0.89
N CYS A 94 8.34 -3.45 -2.05
CA CYS A 94 6.93 -3.73 -2.17
C CYS A 94 6.68 -5.24 -2.03
N GLU A 95 5.85 -5.62 -1.07
CA GLU A 95 5.53 -7.01 -0.69
C GLU A 95 4.04 -7.30 -0.79
N ILE A 96 3.23 -6.24 -0.89
CA ILE A 96 1.79 -6.30 -1.06
C ILE A 96 1.42 -5.61 -2.36
N ASN A 97 0.69 -6.32 -3.21
CA ASN A 97 0.16 -5.72 -4.42
C ASN A 97 -1.00 -4.76 -4.12
N ASN A 98 -0.92 -3.54 -4.66
CA ASN A 98 -1.91 -2.47 -4.51
C ASN A 98 -3.35 -2.86 -4.85
N PHE A 99 -3.55 -3.82 -5.76
CA PHE A 99 -4.89 -4.25 -6.17
C PHE A 99 -5.51 -5.29 -5.23
N GLU A 100 -4.76 -5.77 -4.24
CA GLU A 100 -5.24 -6.75 -3.26
C GLU A 100 -5.88 -6.10 -2.03
N PHE A 101 -5.51 -4.85 -1.75
CA PHE A 101 -6.01 -4.09 -0.61
C PHE A 101 -6.75 -2.85 -1.07
N TRP A 102 -7.93 -2.63 -0.48
CA TRP A 102 -8.67 -1.39 -0.68
C TRP A 102 -8.20 -0.33 0.31
N PHE A 103 -7.88 0.87 -0.19
CA PHE A 103 -7.24 1.96 0.57
C PHE A 103 -8.16 3.16 0.84
N GLY A 104 -9.48 2.96 0.89
CA GLY A 104 -10.38 4.02 1.40
C GLY A 104 -10.77 5.12 0.43
N MET A 105 -10.10 5.23 -0.73
CA MET A 105 -10.31 6.34 -1.65
C MET A 105 -11.63 6.20 -2.43
N ASN A 106 -12.45 7.24 -2.34
CA ASN A 106 -13.71 7.34 -3.05
C ASN A 106 -13.69 8.60 -3.93
N ILE A 107 -14.24 8.48 -5.14
CA ILE A 107 -14.34 9.61 -6.10
C ILE A 107 -15.30 10.71 -5.59
N SER A 108 -16.19 10.40 -4.64
CA SER A 108 -17.02 11.39 -3.95
C SER A 108 -17.25 11.02 -2.49
N SER A 109 -17.06 11.97 -1.58
CA SER A 109 -17.22 11.79 -0.13
C SER A 109 -18.65 11.93 0.37
N SER A 110 -19.60 12.38 -0.47
CA SER A 110 -20.94 12.76 -0.02
C SER A 110 -21.85 11.59 0.38
N ASN A 111 -21.49 10.35 0.04
CA ASN A 111 -22.34 9.17 0.26
C ASN A 111 -21.67 8.04 1.08
N ILE A 112 -20.50 8.28 1.68
CA ILE A 112 -19.80 7.29 2.52
C ILE A 112 -20.12 7.62 3.99
N THR A 113 -21.24 7.10 4.50
CA THR A 113 -21.61 7.25 5.91
C THR A 113 -21.17 6.00 6.67
N LYS A 114 -20.48 6.16 7.81
CA LYS A 114 -20.14 5.03 8.69
C LYS A 114 -21.43 4.32 9.09
N GLY A 115 -21.53 3.02 8.79
CA GLY A 115 -22.62 2.19 9.30
C GLY A 115 -22.54 2.09 10.82
N ASN A 116 -23.69 2.08 11.49
CA ASN A 116 -23.75 1.73 12.90
C ASN A 116 -23.41 0.24 13.01
N PHE A 117 -22.14 -0.08 13.23
CA PHE A 117 -21.76 -1.44 13.61
C PHE A 117 -22.38 -1.73 14.99
N GLU A 118 -23.03 -2.90 15.11
CA GLU A 118 -23.55 -3.44 16.38
C GLU A 118 -22.49 -3.52 17.48
#